data_AF-A0A9X3S132-F1
#
_entry.id   AF-A0A9X3S132-F1
#
_cell.length_a   1.000
_cell.length_b   1.000
_cell.length_c   1.000
_cell.angle_alpha   90.00
_cell.angle_beta   90.00
_cell.angle_gamma   90.00
#
_symmetry.space_group_name_H-M   'P 1'
#
loop_
_entity.id
_entity.type
_entity.pdbx_description
1 polymer ?
#
loop_
_entity_poly.entity_id
_entity_poly.type
_entity_poly.pdbx_seq_one_letter_code
_entity_poly.pdbx_strand_id
1 'polypeptide(L)'
;MKQLAYITQGHSEYDPAFLELLDATGIDKEEFVGLDYFSLTPFFILAGATVTPDAHTHGDDVHVTGVTVTIPEELVPGFMATLPEFLADAYGAEE
;
A
#
# COMPACT_ATOMS: atom_id res chain seq x y z
N MET A 1 16.18 3.66 0.52
CA MET A 1 14.71 3.67 0.40
C MET A 1 14.30 2.29 -0.05
N LYS A 2 13.51 1.58 0.73
CA LYS A 2 12.97 0.27 0.36
C LYS A 2 11.64 0.46 -0.37
N GLN A 3 11.47 -0.21 -1.52
CA GLN A 3 10.16 -0.34 -2.16
C GLN A 3 9.39 -1.47 -1.47
N LEU A 4 8.18 -1.15 -0.99
CA LEU A 4 7.29 -2.11 -0.37
C LEU A 4 6.26 -2.65 -1.36
N ALA A 5 5.79 -1.79 -2.27
CA ALA A 5 4.84 -2.19 -3.29
C ALA A 5 4.95 -1.34 -4.56
N TYR A 6 4.53 -1.93 -5.67
CA TYR A 6 4.19 -1.24 -6.91
C TYR A 6 2.82 -1.76 -7.36
N ILE A 7 1.80 -0.92 -7.27
CA ILE A 7 0.39 -1.29 -7.43
C ILE A 7 -0.11 -0.64 -8.71
N THR A 8 -0.49 -1.44 -9.70
CA THR A 8 -1.04 -0.99 -10.97
C THR A 8 -2.30 -1.75 -11.32
N GLN A 9 -3.08 -1.24 -12.28
CA GLN A 9 -4.28 -1.92 -12.72
C GLN A 9 -3.94 -3.24 -13.44
N GLY A 10 -4.26 -4.37 -12.80
CA GLY A 10 -4.08 -5.71 -13.33
C GLY A 10 -2.72 -6.36 -13.03
N HIS A 11 -1.80 -5.64 -12.39
CA HIS A 11 -0.52 -6.19 -11.91
C HIS A 11 -0.05 -5.45 -10.66
N SER A 12 0.33 -6.18 -9.62
CA SER A 12 0.91 -5.58 -8.42
C SER A 12 2.10 -6.41 -7.94
N GLU A 13 3.17 -5.73 -7.54
CA GLU A 13 4.38 -6.33 -6.97
C GLU A 13 4.55 -5.87 -5.54
N TYR A 14 4.90 -6.80 -4.66
CA TYR A 14 5.06 -6.52 -3.24
C TYR A 14 6.38 -7.08 -2.72
N ASP A 15 6.96 -6.38 -1.74
CA ASP A 15 7.97 -6.97 -0.87
C ASP A 15 7.33 -8.18 -0.14
N PRO A 16 7.98 -9.36 -0.13
CA PRO A 16 7.36 -10.58 0.40
C PRO A 16 6.88 -10.47 1.85
N ALA A 17 7.67 -9.82 2.71
CA ALA A 17 7.30 -9.66 4.11
C ALA A 17 6.13 -8.69 4.28
N PHE A 18 6.03 -7.67 3.42
CA PHE A 18 4.89 -6.76 3.40
C PHE A 18 3.62 -7.47 2.94
N LEU A 19 3.71 -8.26 1.87
CA LEU A 19 2.57 -9.04 1.36
C LEU A 19 2.07 -10.04 2.42
N GLU A 20 2.96 -10.77 3.07
CA GLU A 20 2.60 -11.71 4.14
C GLU A 20 1.85 -11.01 5.29
N LEU A 21 2.28 -9.80 5.65
CA LEU A 21 1.59 -8.98 6.65
C LEU A 21 0.17 -8.60 6.20
N LEU A 22 0.01 -8.14 4.95
CA LEU A 22 -1.29 -7.75 4.40
C LEU A 22 -2.24 -8.95 4.31
N ASP A 23 -1.77 -10.08 3.79
CA ASP A 23 -2.58 -11.31 3.67
C ASP A 23 -3.04 -11.82 5.05
N ALA A 24 -2.22 -11.66 6.10
CA ALA A 24 -2.56 -12.05 7.46
C ALA A 24 -3.70 -11.22 8.08
N THR A 25 -4.00 -10.03 7.53
CA THR A 25 -5.11 -9.19 8.02
C THR A 25 -6.49 -9.74 7.65
N GLY A 26 -6.58 -10.56 6.59
CA GLY A 26 -7.85 -11.03 6.04
C GLY A 26 -8.69 -9.94 5.37
N ILE A 27 -8.17 -8.72 5.21
CA ILE A 27 -8.83 -7.64 4.47
C ILE A 27 -8.90 -8.03 2.99
N ASP A 28 -10.04 -7.76 2.35
CA ASP A 28 -10.21 -8.02 0.93
C ASP A 28 -9.21 -7.21 0.09
N LYS A 29 -8.31 -7.92 -0.59
CA LYS A 29 -7.30 -7.30 -1.44
C LYS A 29 -7.92 -6.61 -2.66
N GLU A 30 -9.11 -7.01 -3.14
CA GLU A 30 -9.70 -6.55 -4.40
C GLU A 30 -10.86 -5.55 -4.20
N GLU A 31 -10.85 -4.77 -3.12
CA GLU A 31 -11.85 -3.71 -2.89
C GLU A 31 -11.98 -2.76 -4.09
N PHE A 32 -10.87 -2.53 -4.81
CA PHE A 32 -10.85 -1.93 -6.13
C PHE A 32 -10.39 -2.95 -7.19
N VAL A 33 -11.22 -3.16 -8.22
CA VAL A 33 -10.97 -4.14 -9.27
C VAL A 33 -9.61 -3.92 -9.94
N GLY A 34 -8.72 -4.91 -9.77
CA GLY A 34 -7.38 -4.92 -10.35
C GLY A 34 -6.37 -4.02 -9.65
N LEU A 35 -6.67 -3.48 -8.47
CA LEU A 35 -5.77 -2.65 -7.67
C LEU A 35 -5.63 -3.24 -6.26
N ASP A 36 -4.89 -4.34 -6.18
CA ASP A 36 -4.70 -5.11 -4.94
C ASP A 36 -4.26 -4.18 -3.80
N TYR A 37 -4.93 -4.26 -2.64
CA TYR A 37 -4.68 -3.49 -1.41
C TYR A 37 -4.59 -1.96 -1.57
N PHE A 38 -5.06 -1.41 -2.69
CA PHE A 38 -4.94 0.03 -2.96
C PHE A 38 -5.74 0.90 -1.98
N SER A 39 -6.86 0.38 -1.46
CA SER A 39 -7.66 1.04 -0.41
C SER A 39 -6.87 1.27 0.88
N LEU A 40 -5.79 0.52 1.11
CA LEU A 40 -4.97 0.61 2.31
C LEU A 40 -3.85 1.66 2.21
N THR A 41 -3.66 2.28 1.04
CA THR A 41 -2.62 3.31 0.83
C THR A 41 -2.63 4.46 1.86
N PRO A 42 -3.77 4.96 2.38
CA PRO A 42 -3.77 5.96 3.45
C PRO A 42 -3.13 5.44 4.74
N PHE A 43 -3.35 4.17 5.11
CA PHE A 43 -2.76 3.57 6.30
C PHE A 43 -1.25 3.37 6.15
N PHE A 44 -0.79 3.07 4.93
CA PHE A 44 0.64 2.98 4.64
C PHE A 44 1.31 4.34 4.89
N ILE A 45 0.66 5.44 4.50
CA ILE A 45 1.14 6.80 4.75
C ILE A 45 1.17 7.10 6.25
N LEU A 46 0.12 6.74 7.00
CA LEU A 46 0.08 6.92 8.45
C LEU A 46 1.19 6.12 9.17
N ALA A 47 1.52 4.93 8.67
CA ALA A 47 2.63 4.10 9.16
C ALA A 47 4.03 4.61 8.71
N GLY A 48 4.10 5.69 7.93
CA GLY A 48 5.35 6.36 7.56
C GLY A 48 5.87 6.03 6.15
N ALA A 49 5.11 5.32 5.32
CA ALA A 49 5.46 5.15 3.92
C ALA A 49 5.18 6.41 3.09
N THR A 50 5.90 6.55 1.99
CA THR A 50 5.62 7.50 0.92
C THR A 50 4.96 6.76 -0.23
N VAL A 51 3.79 7.25 -0.65
CA VAL A 51 3.07 6.77 -1.84
C VAL A 51 3.28 7.79 -2.96
N THR A 52 3.91 7.34 -4.05
CA THR A 52 4.18 8.19 -5.21
C THR A 52 3.36 7.67 -6.40
N PRO A 53 2.55 8.51 -7.06
CA PRO A 53 1.86 8.09 -8.27
C PRO A 53 2.87 7.84 -9.39
N ASP A 54 2.71 6.73 -10.10
CA ASP A 54 3.29 6.58 -11.43
C ASP A 54 2.31 7.21 -12.42
N ALA A 55 2.75 8.31 -13.03
CA ALA A 55 1.91 9.11 -13.90
C ALA A 55 2.69 9.56 -15.12
N HIS A 56 2.03 9.48 -16.28
CA HIS A 56 2.55 9.96 -17.55
C HIS A 56 1.68 11.10 -18.06
N THR A 57 2.35 12.18 -18.47
CA THR A 57 1.69 13.32 -19.14
C THR A 57 1.79 13.14 -20.64
N HIS A 58 0.66 13.25 -21.34
CA HIS A 58 0.60 13.32 -22.80
C HIS A 58 -0.23 14.52 -23.22
N GLY A 59 0.42 15.58 -23.71
CA GLY A 59 -0.25 16.85 -24.01
C GLY A 59 -0.77 17.51 -22.72
N ASP A 60 -2.09 17.72 -22.66
CA ASP A 60 -2.77 18.33 -21.51
C ASP A 60 -3.37 17.28 -20.54
N ASP A 61 -3.24 15.99 -20.85
CA ASP A 61 -3.79 14.88 -20.06
C ASP A 61 -2.73 14.24 -19.15
N VAL A 62 -3.14 13.89 -17.92
CA VAL A 62 -2.33 13.12 -16.96
C VAL A 62 -2.98 11.75 -16.77
N HIS A 63 -2.25 10.69 -17.12
CA HIS A 63 -2.65 9.30 -16.87
C HIS A 63 -1.86 8.75 -15.69
N VAL A 64 -2.55 8.43 -14.60
CA VAL A 64 -1.98 7.68 -13.48
C VAL A 64 -2.13 6.19 -13.77
N THR A 65 -1.01 5.48 -13.85
CA THR A 65 -0.94 4.04 -14.16
C THR A 65 -0.86 3.18 -12.90
N GLY A 66 -0.44 3.77 -11.78
CA GLY A 66 -0.34 3.08 -10.50
C GLY A 66 0.29 3.93 -9.41
N VAL A 67 0.73 3.27 -8.35
CA VAL A 67 1.49 3.89 -7.26
C VAL A 67 2.67 3.02 -6.84
N THR A 68 3.77 3.67 -6.48
CA THR A 68 4.89 3.05 -5.79
C THR A 68 4.83 3.42 -4.31
N VAL A 69 4.89 2.40 -3.45
CA VAL A 69 4.97 2.56 -2.00
C VAL A 69 6.42 2.35 -1.58
N THR A 70 7.03 3.36 -0.97
CA THR A 70 8.43 3.31 -0.52
C THR A 70 8.56 3.79 0.92
N ILE A 71 9.62 3.37 1.61
CA ILE A 71 9.91 3.80 2.98
C ILE A 71 11.42 3.91 3.22
N PRO A 72 11.92 4.84 4.06
CA PRO A 72 13.30 4.79 4.54
C PRO A 72 13.60 3.44 5.21
N GLU A 73 14.79 2.88 4.97
CA GLU A 73 15.12 1.52 5.40
C GLU A 73 15.13 1.39 6.93
N GLU A 74 15.58 2.43 7.60
CA GLU A 74 15.60 2.55 9.06
C GLU A 74 14.20 2.58 9.70
N LEU A 75 13.16 2.90 8.93
CA LEU A 75 11.77 2.95 9.40
C LEU A 75 11.00 1.65 9.12
N VAL A 76 11.55 0.72 8.33
CA VAL A 76 10.89 -0.54 7.98
C VAL A 76 10.41 -1.32 9.21
N PRO A 77 11.21 -1.53 10.28
CA PRO A 77 10.75 -2.27 11.45
C PRO A 77 9.59 -1.57 12.17
N GLY A 78 9.62 -0.24 12.24
CA GLY A 78 8.55 0.56 12.84
C GLY A 78 7.25 0.44 12.05
N PHE A 79 7.33 0.63 10.73
CA PHE A 79 6.20 0.48 9.82
C PHE A 79 5.53 -0.89 9.94
N MET A 80 6.31 -1.97 9.92
CA MET A 80 5.79 -3.34 10.02
C MET A 80 5.14 -3.62 11.38
N ALA A 81 5.58 -2.94 12.44
CA ALA A 81 4.97 -3.07 13.77
C ALA A 81 3.69 -2.24 13.91
N THR A 82 3.65 -1.03 13.36
CA THR A 82 2.53 -0.09 13.56
C THR A 82 1.38 -0.27 12.57
N LEU A 83 1.66 -0.72 11.35
CA LEU A 83 0.59 -0.86 10.34
C LEU A 83 -0.53 -1.81 10.78
N PRO A 84 -0.26 -2.99 11.37
CA PRO A 84 -1.32 -3.87 11.87
C PRO A 84 -2.22 -3.20 12.92
N GLU A 85 -1.66 -2.32 13.77
CA GLU A 85 -2.43 -1.57 14.77
C GLU A 85 -3.43 -0.62 14.10
N PHE A 86 -2.98 0.16 13.11
CA PHE A 86 -3.88 1.04 12.35
C PHE A 86 -4.98 0.30 11.59
N LEU A 87 -4.65 -0.87 11.02
CA LEU A 87 -5.62 -1.67 10.30
C LEU A 87 -6.63 -2.33 11.26
N ALA A 88 -6.18 -2.79 12.43
CA ALA A 88 -7.07 -3.32 13.45
C ALA A 88 -8.06 -2.25 13.97
N ASP A 89 -7.60 -1.02 14.18
CA ASP A 89 -8.47 0.08 14.62
C ASP A 89 -9.52 0.46 13.56
N ALA A 90 -9.21 0.30 12.28
CA ALA A 90 -10.09 0.68 11.18
C ALA A 90 -11.03 -0.44 10.71
N TYR A 91 -10.60 -1.70 10.79
CA TYR A 91 -11.31 -2.87 10.26
C TYR A 91 -11.70 -3.90 11.32
N GLY A 92 -11.28 -3.71 12.58
CA GLY A 92 -11.71 -4.53 13.70
C GLY A 92 -13.21 -4.44 13.91
N ALA A 93 -13.82 -5.53 14.39
CA ALA A 93 -15.23 -5.50 14.77
C ALA A 93 -15.42 -4.52 15.94
N GLU A 94 -16.37 -3.59 15.80
CA GLU A 94 -16.94 -2.90 16.96
C GLU A 94 -17.50 -3.98 17.92
N GLU A 95 -16.98 -4.05 19.15
CA GLU A 95 -17.60 -4.85 20.22
C GLU A 95 -18.99 -4.31 20.60
#